data_AF-A0A0J8UGY9-F1
#
_entry.id   AF-A0A0J8UGY9-F1
#
_cell.length_a   1.000
_cell.length_b   1.000
_cell.length_c   1.000
_cell.angle_alpha   90.00
_cell.angle_beta   90.00
_cell.angle_gamma   90.00
#
_symmetry.space_group_name_H-M   'P 1'
#
loop_
_entity.id
_entity.type
_entity.pdbx_description
1 polymer ?
#
loop_
_entity_poly.entity_id
_entity_poly.type
_entity_poly.pdbx_seq_one_letter_code
_entity_poly.pdbx_strand_id
1 'polypeptide(L)'
;MARHRHQASVEGIIDFSGPESLPADQHARAKQRFYSIIKHFRPALEASDVAYSRPFLVRYTYEYSRSELSQDTFLRAFFDFMGLDVAGDRY
;
A
#
# COMPACT_ATOMS: atom_id res chain seq x y z
N MET A 1 -7.87 -15.49 -42.26
CA MET A 1 -6.64 -14.96 -41.62
C MET A 1 -6.69 -15.30 -40.14
N ALA A 2 -5.94 -16.31 -39.70
CA ALA A 2 -5.95 -16.77 -38.31
C ALA A 2 -5.03 -15.89 -37.46
N ARG A 3 -5.59 -15.20 -36.47
CA ARG A 3 -4.84 -14.40 -35.49
C ARG A 3 -4.10 -15.34 -34.55
N HIS A 4 -2.79 -15.45 -34.75
CA HIS A 4 -1.86 -16.09 -33.83
C HIS A 4 -1.89 -15.34 -32.49
N ARG A 5 -2.69 -15.82 -31.54
CA ARG A 5 -2.69 -15.31 -30.17
C ARG A 5 -1.70 -16.15 -29.36
N HIS A 6 -0.59 -15.55 -28.98
CA HIS A 6 0.26 -16.09 -27.93
C HIS A 6 -0.47 -15.93 -26.59
N GLN A 7 -1.27 -16.93 -26.21
CA GLN A 7 -1.65 -17.14 -24.81
C GLN A 7 -0.58 -18.02 -24.18
N ALA A 8 0.60 -17.45 -23.93
CA ALA A 8 1.50 -18.03 -22.95
C ALA A 8 0.92 -17.69 -21.57
N SER A 9 0.66 -18.71 -20.77
CA SER A 9 0.30 -18.53 -19.37
C SER A 9 1.40 -17.74 -18.66
N VAL A 10 1.01 -16.77 -17.84
CA VAL A 10 1.93 -16.00 -17.01
C VAL A 10 2.20 -16.70 -15.67
N GLU A 11 1.58 -17.86 -15.45
CA GLU A 11 1.67 -18.61 -14.19
C GLU A 11 3.07 -19.20 -13.94
N GLY A 12 3.94 -19.27 -14.95
CA GLY A 12 5.35 -19.61 -14.78
C GLY A 12 6.29 -18.41 -14.55
N ILE A 13 5.77 -17.18 -14.60
CA ILE A 13 6.56 -15.93 -14.48
C ILE A 13 6.18 -15.17 -13.22
N ILE A 14 4.90 -15.17 -12.85
CA ILE A 14 4.37 -14.45 -11.70
C ILE A 14 4.20 -15.44 -10.55
N ASP A 15 4.87 -15.17 -9.44
CA ASP A 15 4.59 -15.82 -8.18
C ASP A 15 3.26 -15.28 -7.62
N PHE A 16 2.25 -16.15 -7.56
CA PHE A 16 0.95 -15.82 -6.97
C PHE A 16 0.88 -16.13 -5.48
N SER A 17 1.97 -16.64 -4.88
CA SER A 17 2.01 -16.75 -3.43
C SER A 17 1.98 -15.34 -2.83
N GLY A 18 0.81 -14.99 -2.30
CA GLY A 18 0.59 -13.69 -1.69
C GLY A 18 1.40 -13.55 -0.40
N PRO A 19 1.73 -12.31 0.01
CA PRO A 19 2.32 -12.09 1.32
C PRO A 19 1.42 -12.66 2.43
N GLU A 20 2.01 -13.13 3.52
CA GLU A 20 1.21 -13.56 4.67
C GLU A 20 0.45 -12.38 5.27
N SER A 21 -0.74 -12.57 5.85
CA SER A 21 -1.42 -11.50 6.57
C SER A 21 -0.57 -10.99 7.74
N LEU A 22 -0.74 -9.71 8.08
CA LEU A 22 -0.15 -9.18 9.30
C LEU A 22 -0.89 -9.73 10.51
N PRO A 23 -0.21 -10.01 11.64
CA PRO A 23 -0.85 -10.18 12.93
C PRO A 23 -1.77 -8.98 13.23
N ALA A 24 -2.95 -9.23 13.82
CA ALA A 24 -3.98 -8.20 14.00
C ALA A 24 -3.48 -6.97 14.79
N ASP A 25 -2.59 -7.19 15.77
CA ASP A 25 -1.97 -6.13 16.55
C ASP A 25 -0.97 -5.31 15.72
N GLN A 26 -0.18 -5.99 14.87
CA GLN A 26 0.74 -5.34 13.94
C GLN A 26 -0.03 -4.53 12.88
N HIS A 27 -1.10 -5.10 12.31
CA HIS A 27 -1.98 -4.39 11.37
C HIS A 27 -2.56 -3.12 12.00
N ALA A 28 -3.08 -3.21 13.23
CA ALA A 28 -3.63 -2.06 13.95
C ALA A 28 -2.58 -0.95 14.19
N ARG A 29 -1.37 -1.32 14.63
CA ARG A 29 -0.25 -0.37 14.83
C ARG A 29 0.19 0.28 13.52
N ALA A 30 0.40 -0.52 12.48
CA ALA A 30 0.78 -0.06 11.14
C ALA A 30 -0.25 0.92 10.58
N LYS A 31 -1.54 0.61 10.69
CA LYS A 31 -2.66 1.48 10.29
C LYS A 31 -2.64 2.81 11.04
N GLN A 32 -2.49 2.79 12.36
CA GLN A 32 -2.43 4.02 13.17
C GLN A 32 -1.23 4.90 12.79
N ARG A 33 -0.06 4.30 12.60
CA ARG A 33 1.16 5.00 12.19
C ARG A 33 1.04 5.57 10.79
N PHE A 34 0.48 4.80 9.85
CA PHE A 34 0.16 5.24 8.49
C PHE A 34 -0.72 6.49 8.48
N TYR A 35 -1.87 6.47 9.18
CA TYR A 35 -2.76 7.63 9.24
C TYR A 35 -2.10 8.85 9.90
N SER A 36 -1.21 8.62 10.88
CA SER A 36 -0.45 9.70 11.53
C SER A 36 0.50 10.38 10.54
N ILE A 37 1.19 9.60 9.70
CA ILE A 37 2.05 10.10 8.63
C ILE A 37 1.23 10.89 7.60
N ILE A 38 0.14 10.31 7.07
CA ILE A 38 -0.72 11.01 6.10
C ILE A 38 -1.26 12.32 6.68
N LYS A 39 -1.69 12.32 7.95
CA LYS A 39 -2.19 13.50 8.65
C LYS A 39 -1.14 14.59 8.79
N HIS A 40 0.13 14.23 9.01
CA HIS A 40 1.23 15.18 9.12
C HIS A 40 1.49 15.94 7.81
N PHE A 41 1.38 15.26 6.67
CA PHE A 41 1.61 15.88 5.35
C PHE A 41 0.40 16.61 4.76
N ARG A 42 -0.77 16.51 5.40
CA ARG A 42 -2.01 17.17 4.96
C ARG A 42 -1.97 18.71 5.00
N PRO A 43 -1.45 19.39 6.05
CA PRO A 43 -1.44 20.86 6.12
C PRO A 43 -0.60 21.51 5.01
N ALA A 44 0.45 20.82 4.52
CA ALA A 44 1.29 21.31 3.43
C ALA A 44 0.55 21.43 2.09
N LEU A 45 -0.60 20.76 1.94
CA LEU A 45 -1.41 20.78 0.73
C LEU A 45 -2.48 21.86 0.73
N GLU A 46 -3.14 22.10 1.86
CA GLU A 46 -4.16 23.16 1.98
C GLU A 46 -3.56 24.56 1.74
N ALA A 47 -2.26 24.72 1.98
CA ALA A 47 -1.50 25.95 1.72
C ALA A 47 -1.01 26.07 0.27
N SER A 48 -1.11 25.01 -0.55
CA SER A 48 -0.62 24.96 -1.92
C SER A 48 -1.79 24.83 -2.88
N ASP A 49 -1.83 25.66 -3.93
CA ASP A 49 -2.90 25.68 -4.95
C ASP A 49 -2.83 24.47 -5.91
N VAL A 50 -2.62 23.28 -5.36
CA VAL A 50 -2.35 22.04 -6.09
C VAL A 50 -3.63 21.26 -6.21
N ALA A 51 -4.17 21.18 -7.43
CA ALA A 51 -5.40 20.45 -7.75
C ALA A 51 -5.34 18.94 -7.44
N TYR A 52 -4.16 18.38 -7.13
CA TYR A 52 -3.96 16.96 -6.88
C TYR A 52 -3.22 16.67 -5.58
N SER A 53 -3.89 15.97 -4.68
CA SER A 53 -3.33 15.60 -3.38
C SER A 53 -2.65 14.23 -3.39
N ARG A 54 -1.31 14.21 -3.40
CA ARG A 54 -0.53 12.96 -3.29
C ARG A 54 -0.78 12.22 -1.96
N PRO A 55 -0.83 12.86 -0.79
CA PRO A 55 -1.16 12.17 0.45
C PRO A 55 -2.56 11.55 0.43
N PHE A 56 -3.53 12.20 -0.23
CA PHE A 56 -4.86 11.61 -0.40
C PHE A 56 -4.85 10.44 -1.38
N LEU A 57 -4.08 10.49 -2.47
CA LEU A 57 -3.92 9.33 -3.33
C LEU A 57 -3.45 8.12 -2.52
N VAL A 58 -2.35 8.27 -1.77
CA VAL A 58 -1.78 7.19 -0.96
C VAL A 58 -2.79 6.68 0.06
N ARG A 59 -3.50 7.58 0.74
CA ARG A 59 -4.59 7.23 1.67
C ARG A 59 -5.70 6.43 0.98
N TYR A 60 -6.17 6.88 -0.18
CA TYR A 60 -7.27 6.25 -0.87
C TYR A 60 -6.87 4.90 -1.48
N THR A 61 -5.62 4.72 -1.90
CA THR A 61 -5.13 3.39 -2.30
C THR A 61 -5.27 2.38 -1.15
N TYR A 62 -4.93 2.77 0.08
CA TYR A 62 -5.17 1.95 1.27
C TYR A 62 -6.67 1.73 1.55
N GLU A 63 -7.45 2.82 1.64
CA GLU A 63 -8.87 2.74 2.04
C GLU A 63 -9.75 1.96 1.06
N TYR A 64 -9.44 2.01 -0.25
CA TYR A 64 -10.18 1.29 -1.28
C TYR A 64 -9.58 -0.07 -1.63
N SER A 65 -8.56 -0.53 -0.91
CA SER A 65 -8.09 -1.92 -1.00
C SER A 65 -9.21 -2.88 -0.53
N ARG A 66 -9.55 -3.87 -1.36
CA ARG A 66 -10.80 -4.66 -1.22
C ARG A 66 -10.77 -5.72 -0.12
N SER A 67 -9.59 -6.18 0.28
CA SER A 67 -9.42 -7.19 1.33
C SER A 67 -8.43 -6.72 2.39
N GLU A 68 -8.52 -7.28 3.59
CA GLU A 68 -7.54 -7.05 4.66
C GLU A 68 -6.12 -7.43 4.21
N LEU A 69 -5.98 -8.55 3.50
CA LEU A 69 -4.70 -8.94 2.88
C LEU A 69 -4.16 -7.88 1.90
N SER A 70 -5.03 -7.23 1.12
CA SER A 70 -4.61 -6.14 0.23
C SER A 70 -4.15 -4.91 1.02
N GLN A 71 -4.83 -4.61 2.14
CA GLN A 71 -4.43 -3.54 3.05
C GLN A 71 -3.08 -3.84 3.71
N ASP A 72 -2.86 -5.07 4.17
CA ASP A 72 -1.59 -5.52 4.74
C ASP A 72 -0.45 -5.43 3.72
N THR A 73 -0.72 -5.87 2.49
CA THR A 73 0.23 -5.78 1.37
C THR A 73 0.62 -4.32 1.11
N PHE A 74 -0.38 -3.43 1.08
CA PHE A 74 -0.14 -2.00 0.91
C PHE A 74 0.71 -1.44 2.05
N LEU A 75 0.38 -1.76 3.31
CA LEU A 75 1.11 -1.25 4.47
C LEU A 75 2.56 -1.71 4.44
N ARG A 76 2.83 -2.99 4.15
CA ARG A 76 4.21 -3.50 3.99
C ARG A 76 4.97 -2.71 2.93
N ALA A 77 4.41 -2.61 1.72
CA ALA A 77 5.04 -1.89 0.62
C ALA A 77 5.30 -0.40 0.95
N PHE A 78 4.36 0.25 1.63
CA PHE A 78 4.48 1.64 2.06
C PHE A 78 5.61 1.82 3.07
N PHE A 79 5.65 0.99 4.12
CA PHE A 79 6.67 1.09 5.17
C PHE A 79 8.06 0.68 4.65
N ASP A 80 8.14 -0.36 3.83
CA ASP A 80 9.38 -0.78 3.15
C ASP A 80 9.94 0.34 2.26
N PHE A 81 9.08 1.00 1.46
CA PHE A 81 9.49 2.15 0.65
C PHE A 81 10.02 3.32 1.48
N MET A 82 9.43 3.54 2.66
CA MET A 82 9.86 4.58 3.60
C MET A 82 11.10 4.19 4.41
N GLY A 83 11.59 2.95 4.31
CA GLY A 83 12.67 2.43 5.15
C GLY A 83 12.29 2.37 6.63
N LEU A 84 11.00 2.20 6.93
CA LEU A 84 10.46 2.17 8.29
C LEU A 84 9.97 0.77 8.63
N ASP A 85 10.09 0.38 9.89
CA ASP A 85 9.47 -0.86 10.34
C ASP A 85 7.94 -0.74 10.41
N VAL A 86 7.24 -1.69 9.80
CA VAL A 86 5.78 -1.81 9.83
C VAL A 86 5.26 -2.08 11.25
N ALA A 87 6.06 -2.75 12.10
CA ALA A 87 5.69 -3.06 13.49
C ALA A 87 5.95 -1.90 14.47
N GLY A 88 6.95 -1.06 14.16
CA GLY A 88 7.42 0.02 15.02
C GLY A 88 8.48 -0.37 16.04
N ASP A 89 9.10 -1.54 15.91
CA ASP A 89 9.93 -2.19 16.93
C ASP A 89 11.45 -2.05 16.72
N ARG A 90 11.91 -1.19 15.81
CA ARG A 90 13.35 -0.90 15.69
C ARG A 90 13.65 0.60 15.79
N TYR A 91 14.42 0.89 16.84
CA TYR A 91 15.01 2.18 17.24
C TYR A 91 15.82 2.83 16.12
#